data_AF-A0A2D9L8E0-F1
#
_entry.id   AF-A0A2D9L8E0-F1
#
_cell.length_a   1.000
_cell.length_b   1.000
_cell.length_c   1.000
_cell.angle_alpha   90.00
_cell.angle_beta   90.00
_cell.angle_gamma   90.00
#
_symmetry.space_group_name_H-M   'P 1'
#
loop_
_entity.id
_entity.type
_entity.pdbx_description
1 polymer ?
#
loop_
_entity_poly.entity_id
_entity_poly.type
_entity_poly.pdbx_seq_one_letter_code
_entity_poly.pdbx_strand_id
1 'polypeptide(L)' 'QVTDGAGNRLASALRREGDALDVSGQPPLRVVVGAMSAVESLEFQGEPMDLGNFRVVNNRSEFTLEP' A
#
# COMPACT_ATOMS: atom_id res chain seq x y z
N GLN A 1 4.25 0.74 4.96
CA GLN A 1 4.83 2.09 4.80
C GLN A 1 4.35 2.65 3.46
N VAL A 2 4.03 3.94 3.41
CA VAL A 2 3.71 4.68 2.18
C VAL A 2 4.58 5.92 2.09
N THR A 3 5.14 6.17 0.91
CA THR A 3 5.95 7.36 0.58
C THR A 3 5.40 7.99 -0.71
N ASP A 4 5.32 9.31 -0.77
CA ASP A 4 4.83 10.05 -1.94
C ASP A 4 5.92 10.31 -2.99
N GLY A 5 5.52 10.88 -4.13
CA GLY A 5 6.41 11.23 -5.23
C GLY A 5 7.43 12.33 -4.91
N ALA A 6 7.21 13.09 -3.84
CA ALA A 6 8.16 14.08 -3.32
C ALA A 6 9.15 13.48 -2.30
N GLY A 7 9.01 12.20 -1.97
CA GLY A 7 9.85 11.50 -1.00
C GLY A 7 9.36 11.61 0.45
N ASN A 8 8.23 12.25 0.70
CA ASN A 8 7.66 12.35 2.05
C ASN A 8 7.06 11.01 2.46
N ARG A 9 7.39 10.58 3.68
CA ARG A 9 6.74 9.42 4.28
C ARG A 9 5.36 9.82 4.80
N LEU A 10 4.32 9.30 4.17
CA LEU A 10 2.93 9.58 4.54
C LEU A 10 2.44 8.67 5.67
N ALA A 11 2.87 7.40 5.70
CA ALA A 11 2.46 6.45 6.73
C ALA A 11 3.54 5.40 7.00
N SER A 12 3.74 5.03 8.27
CA SER A 12 4.60 3.91 8.67
C SER A 12 4.24 3.41 10.06
N ALA A 13 3.39 2.38 10.14
CA ALA A 13 2.98 1.76 11.39
C ALA A 13 2.62 0.28 11.16
N LEU A 14 2.57 -0.49 12.25
CA LEU A 14 1.95 -1.82 12.26
C LEU A 14 0.44 -1.65 12.35
N ARG A 15 -0.30 -2.42 11.54
CA ARG A 15 -1.76 -2.48 11.56
C ARG A 15 -2.20 -3.88 11.95
N ARG A 16 -3.34 -3.98 12.64
CA ARG A 16 -3.95 -5.24 13.06
C ARG A 16 -5.10 -5.59 12.12
N GLU A 17 -5.60 -6.81 12.23
CA GLU A 17 -6.85 -7.20 11.54
C GLU A 17 -7.98 -6.23 11.92
N GLY A 18 -8.78 -5.82 10.93
CA GLY A 18 -9.86 -4.83 11.08
C GLY A 18 -9.42 -3.36 11.00
N ASP A 19 -8.13 -3.07 10.93
CA ASP A 19 -7.64 -1.70 10.74
C ASP A 19 -7.71 -1.25 9.27
N ALA A 20 -8.18 -0.02 9.03
CA ALA A 20 -8.10 0.65 7.72
C ALA A 20 -7.00 1.73 7.69
N LEU A 21 -6.29 1.86 6.56
CA LEU A 21 -5.27 2.90 6.35
C LEU A 21 -5.64 3.78 5.16
N ASP A 22 -6.14 4.96 5.44
CA ASP A 22 -6.36 5.99 4.43
C ASP A 22 -5.13 6.89 4.31
N VAL A 23 -4.63 7.06 3.08
CA VAL A 23 -3.44 7.86 2.79
C VAL A 23 -3.70 8.75 1.59
N SER A 24 -3.40 10.04 1.75
CA SER A 24 -3.43 11.03 0.68
C SER A 24 -2.05 11.63 0.47
N GLY A 25 -1.60 11.73 -0.77
CA GLY A 25 -0.38 12.42 -1.13
C GLY A 25 -0.17 12.47 -2.64
N GLN A 26 0.92 13.11 -3.06
CA GLN A 26 1.23 13.30 -4.47
C GLN A 26 1.70 11.96 -5.09
N PRO A 27 0.99 11.42 -6.11
CA PRO A 27 1.49 10.26 -6.83
C PRO A 27 2.80 10.60 -7.60
N PRO A 28 3.64 9.60 -7.89
CA PRO A 28 3.43 8.17 -7.61
C PRO A 28 3.59 7.82 -6.13
N LEU A 29 2.76 6.90 -5.61
CA LEU A 29 2.88 6.44 -4.23
C LEU A 29 3.67 5.13 -4.17
N ARG A 30 4.80 5.12 -3.46
CA ARG A 30 5.54 3.89 -3.16
C ARG A 30 4.97 3.25 -1.90
N VAL A 31 4.50 2.02 -2.04
CA VAL A 31 3.88 1.25 -0.96
C VAL A 31 4.74 0.03 -0.64
N VAL A 32 4.98 -0.19 0.64
CA VAL A 32 5.63 -1.39 1.17
C VAL A 32 4.71 -2.02 2.21
N VAL A 33 4.29 -3.25 1.97
CA VAL A 33 3.46 -4.05 2.87
C VAL A 33 4.23 -5.29 3.26
N GLY A 34 4.43 -5.51 4.56
CA GLY A 34 5.20 -6.64 5.10
C GLY A 34 4.39 -7.91 5.39
N ALA A 35 3.07 -7.80 5.44
CA ALA A 35 2.15 -8.91 5.71
C ALA A 35 1.03 -8.91 4.67
N MET A 36 1.39 -9.15 3.40
CA MET A 36 0.46 -9.12 2.27
C MET A 36 -0.70 -10.09 2.42
N SER A 37 -0.46 -11.26 3.03
CA SER A 37 -1.50 -12.26 3.30
C SER A 37 -2.62 -11.76 4.24
N ALA A 38 -2.38 -10.67 4.98
CA ALA A 38 -3.36 -10.07 5.90
C ALA A 38 -4.05 -8.84 5.30
N VAL A 39 -3.75 -8.48 4.05
CA VAL A 39 -4.46 -7.41 3.33
C VAL A 39 -5.69 -8.01 2.67
N GLU A 40 -6.86 -7.53 3.06
CA GLU A 40 -8.13 -8.01 2.50
C GLU A 40 -8.49 -7.28 1.20
N SER A 41 -8.28 -5.96 1.17
CA SER A 41 -8.56 -5.11 0.02
C SER A 41 -7.56 -3.96 -0.07
N LEU A 42 -7.43 -3.43 -1.28
CA LEU A 42 -6.68 -2.21 -1.57
C LEU A 42 -7.49 -1.41 -2.60
N GLU A 43 -7.67 -0.13 -2.33
CA GLU A 43 -8.26 0.81 -3.27
C GLU A 43 -7.25 1.92 -3.57
N PHE A 44 -7.23 2.37 -4.82
CA PHE A 44 -6.45 3.52 -5.23
C PHE A 44 -7.32 4.44 -6.09
N GLN A 45 -7.44 5.70 -5.68
CA GLN A 45 -8.34 6.68 -6.30
C GLN A 45 -9.81 6.22 -6.39
N GLY A 46 -10.26 5.41 -5.43
CA GLY A 46 -11.62 4.85 -5.39
C GLY A 46 -11.83 3.62 -6.25
N GLU A 47 -10.78 3.15 -6.94
CA GLU A 47 -10.83 1.93 -7.73
C GLU A 47 -10.23 0.75 -6.95
N PRO A 48 -10.95 -0.37 -6.80
CA PRO A 48 -10.42 -1.56 -6.15
C PRO A 48 -9.31 -2.18 -7.00
N MET A 49 -8.23 -2.58 -6.35
CA MET A 49 -7.08 -3.21 -6.99
C MET A 49 -7.07 -4.71 -6.73
N ASP A 50 -6.76 -5.49 -7.77
CA ASP A 50 -6.53 -6.92 -7.63
C ASP A 50 -5.18 -7.18 -6.96
N LEU A 51 -5.22 -7.70 -5.73
CA LEU A 51 -4.04 -8.02 -4.94
C LEU A 51 -3.16 -9.11 -5.58
N GLY A 52 -3.74 -9.97 -6.42
CA GLY A 52 -3.02 -11.02 -7.16
C GLY A 52 -1.99 -10.47 -8.15
N ASN A 53 -2.12 -9.20 -8.56
CA ASN A 53 -1.18 -8.55 -9.47
C ASN A 53 0.12 -8.13 -8.78
N PHE A 54 0.16 -8.07 -7.44
CA PHE A 54 1.35 -7.67 -6.72
C PHE A 54 2.30 -8.85 -6.51
N ARG A 55 3.57 -8.64 -6.85
CA ARG A 55 4.62 -9.62 -6.55
C ARG A 55 4.82 -9.71 -5.03
N VAL A 56 4.61 -10.90 -4.46
CA VAL A 56 4.82 -11.17 -3.03
C VAL A 56 6.04 -12.07 -2.85
N VAL A 57 6.97 -11.67 -1.97
CA VAL A 57 8.13 -12.48 -1.56
C VAL A 57 8.27 -12.38 -0.04
N ASN A 58 8.37 -13.52 0.64
CA ASN A 58 8.45 -13.58 2.11
C ASN A 58 7.33 -12.80 2.81
N ASN A 59 6.10 -12.96 2.31
CA ASN A 59 4.90 -12.23 2.74
C ASN A 59 4.96 -10.70 2.57
N ARG A 60 5.97 -10.18 1.86
CA ARG A 60 6.16 -8.75 1.61
C ARG A 60 5.92 -8.42 0.15
N SER A 61 5.25 -7.30 -0.11
CA SER A 61 5.23 -6.67 -1.43
C SER A 61 5.71 -5.23 -1.36
N GLU A 62 6.34 -4.80 -2.45
CA GLU A 62 6.72 -3.42 -2.70
C GLU A 62 6.32 -3.08 -4.13
N PHE A 63 5.53 -2.03 -4.27
CA PHE A 63 4.98 -1.60 -5.55
C PHE A 63 4.77 -0.08 -5.56
N THR A 64 4.56 0.45 -6.76
CA THR A 64 4.28 1.85 -7.00
C THR A 64 2.87 1.97 -7.55
N LEU A 65 2.08 2.89 -7.01
CA LEU A 65 0.78 3.28 -7.54
C LEU A 65 0.98 4.54 -8.37
N GLU A 66 0.76 4.41 -9.67
CA GLU A 66 0.80 5.50 -10.64
C GLU A 66 -0.62 6.00 -10.95
N PRO A 67 -0.80 7.28 -11.32
CA PRO A 67 -2.11 7.85 -11.62
C PRO A 67 -2.93 7.09 -12.67
#